data_AF-A0A095CFB1-F1
#
_entry.id   AF-A0A095CFB1-F1
#
_cell.length_a   1.000
_cell.length_b   1.000
_cell.length_c   1.000
_cell.angle_alpha   90.00
_cell.angle_beta   90.00
_cell.angle_gamma   90.00
#
_symmetry.space_group_name_H-M   'P 1'
#
loop_
_entity.id
_entity.type
_entity.pdbx_description
1 polymer ?
#
loop_
_entity_poly.entity_id
_entity_poly.type
_entity_poly.pdbx_seq_one_letter_code
_entity_poly.pdbx_strand_id
1 'polypeptide(L)'
;YTVGDRVWLRRPMTSLGGCSKFHQPWQGPFEIVLIRSPTTFVLRNIQRPKDAVITVHYNQINPDRTTFPFDAQFADPPPATRFYEVPSEGGTAYPCPRPGTEDSASLEGG
;
A
#
# COMPACT_ATOMS: atom_id res chain seq x y z
N TYR A 1 8.57 20.83 -0.31
CA TYR A 1 9.17 20.45 0.98
C TYR A 1 9.60 21.69 1.73
N THR A 2 9.15 21.83 2.96
CA THR A 2 9.47 22.89 3.91
C THR A 2 10.09 22.31 5.17
N VAL A 3 10.78 23.14 5.96
CA VAL A 3 11.27 22.74 7.28
C VAL A 3 10.06 22.43 8.16
N GLY A 4 10.09 21.29 8.86
CA GLY A 4 8.97 20.74 9.64
C GLY A 4 8.13 19.70 8.90
N ASP A 5 8.32 19.53 7.58
CA ASP A 5 7.59 18.49 6.83
C ASP A 5 7.99 17.10 7.30
N ARG A 6 6.99 16.23 7.43
CA ARG A 6 7.19 14.81 7.71
C ARG A 6 7.42 14.04 6.42
N VAL A 7 8.47 13.25 6.40
CA VAL A 7 8.89 12.46 5.24
C VAL A 7 9.33 11.07 5.65
N TRP A 8 9.20 10.12 4.73
CA TRP A 8 9.69 8.75 4.87
C TRP A 8 10.99 8.60 4.09
N LEU A 9 11.98 7.91 4.67
CA LEU A 9 13.27 7.67 4.03
C LEU A 9 13.28 6.33 3.29
N ARG A 10 13.80 6.31 2.06
CA ARG A 10 13.98 5.07 1.31
C ARG A 10 15.04 4.17 1.96
N ARG A 11 14.65 2.95 2.30
CA ARG A 11 15.56 1.90 2.80
C ARG A 11 16.20 1.17 1.61
N PRO A 12 17.54 1.16 1.49
CA PRO A 12 18.23 0.32 0.52
C PRO A 12 17.88 -1.15 0.74
N MET A 13 17.64 -1.89 -0.34
CA MET A 13 17.46 -3.34 -0.25
C MET A 13 18.83 -3.95 0.08
N THR A 14 18.98 -4.37 1.33
CA THR A 14 20.19 -5.03 1.82
C THR A 14 19.90 -6.51 1.89
N SER A 15 20.14 -7.24 0.81
CA SER A 15 20.31 -8.68 1.01
C SER A 15 21.08 -9.41 -0.07
N LEU A 16 22.23 -9.95 0.34
CA LEU A 16 22.50 -11.37 0.13
C LEU A 16 21.56 -12.15 1.10
N GLY A 17 20.58 -12.91 0.60
CA GLY A 17 19.84 -13.91 1.41
C GLY A 17 18.51 -13.50 2.07
N GLY A 18 17.99 -12.30 1.82
CA GLY A 18 16.74 -11.78 2.41
C GLY A 18 15.57 -11.98 1.45
N CYS A 19 14.39 -12.26 2.00
CA CYS A 19 13.20 -12.44 1.17
C CYS A 19 12.63 -11.08 0.76
N SER A 20 12.85 -10.69 -0.50
CA SER A 20 12.41 -9.41 -1.09
C SER A 20 10.94 -9.06 -0.80
N LYS A 21 10.06 -10.08 -0.70
CA LYS A 21 8.62 -9.90 -0.44
C LYS A 21 8.28 -9.28 0.91
N PHE A 22 9.16 -9.34 1.90
CA PHE A 22 8.96 -8.74 3.22
C PHE A 22 9.77 -7.46 3.44
N HIS A 23 10.46 -6.96 2.42
CA HIS A 23 11.22 -5.72 2.51
C HIS A 23 10.29 -4.52 2.54
N GLN A 24 10.28 -3.78 3.66
CA GLN A 24 9.63 -2.47 3.73
C GLN A 24 10.58 -1.42 3.12
N PRO A 25 10.24 -0.83 1.96
CA PRO A 25 11.14 0.04 1.22
C PRO A 25 11.26 1.45 1.80
N TRP A 26 10.38 1.81 2.73
CA TRP A 26 10.36 3.11 3.40
C TRP A 26 10.53 2.92 4.90
N GLN A 27 11.28 3.81 5.53
CA GLN A 27 11.60 3.78 6.95
C GLN A 27 11.23 5.09 7.62
N GLY A 28 10.56 4.94 8.76
CA GLY A 28 10.32 5.96 9.78
C GLY A 28 9.49 7.16 9.30
N PRO A 29 8.92 7.92 10.24
CA PRO A 29 8.67 9.33 10.01
C PRO A 29 9.93 10.12 10.41
N PHE A 30 10.47 10.86 9.45
CA PHE A 30 11.53 11.83 9.62
C PHE A 30 10.97 13.23 9.45
N GLU A 31 11.62 14.22 10.06
CA GLU A 31 11.28 15.64 9.90
C GLU A 31 12.41 16.36 9.16
N ILE A 32 12.07 17.23 8.21
CA ILE A 32 13.03 18.11 7.55
C ILE A 32 13.43 19.22 8.53
N VAL A 33 14.68 19.20 9.00
CA VAL A 33 15.19 20.22 9.93
C VAL A 33 15.96 21.34 9.23
N LEU A 34 16.48 21.07 8.02
CA LEU A 34 17.20 22.05 7.22
C LEU A 34 17.12 21.69 5.74
N ILE A 35 17.00 22.71 4.89
CA ILE A 35 17.09 22.60 3.43
C ILE A 35 18.46 23.12 3.00
N ARG A 36 19.35 22.26 2.47
CA ARG A 36 20.67 22.68 1.99
C ARG A 36 20.63 23.17 0.54
N SER A 37 19.76 22.57 -0.26
CA SER A 37 19.48 22.95 -1.65
C SER A 37 18.07 22.47 -2.04
N PRO A 38 17.54 22.85 -3.22
CA PRO A 38 16.24 22.37 -3.69
C PRO A 38 16.11 20.85 -3.76
N THR A 39 17.23 20.12 -3.83
CA THR A 39 17.26 18.67 -3.95
C THR A 39 17.89 17.97 -2.75
N THR A 40 18.43 18.69 -1.78
CA THR A 40 19.19 18.13 -0.65
C THR A 40 18.66 18.63 0.68
N PHE A 41 18.26 17.68 1.53
CA PHE A 41 17.59 17.94 2.80
C PHE A 41 18.35 17.30 3.95
N VAL A 42 18.26 17.89 5.13
CA VAL A 42 18.72 17.30 6.38
C VAL A 42 17.51 16.84 7.16
N LEU A 43 17.50 15.57 7.52
CA LEU A 43 16.41 14.92 8.23
C LEU A 43 16.81 14.56 9.66
N ARG A 44 15.83 14.64 10.56
CA ARG A 44 15.90 14.15 11.94
C ARG A 44 14.90 13.03 12.14
N ASN A 45 15.31 11.98 12.85
CA ASN A 45 14.38 10.94 13.27
C ASN A 45 13.51 11.47 14.42
N ILE A 46 12.19 11.50 14.22
CA ILE A 46 11.23 12.02 15.20
C ILE A 46 11.16 11.11 16.43
N GLN A 47 11.27 9.80 16.23
CA GLN A 47 11.19 8.80 17.30
C GLN A 47 12.48 8.77 18.13
N ARG A 48 13.60 9.18 17.54
CA ARG A 48 14.92 9.18 18.17
C ARG A 48 15.57 10.55 18.02
N PRO A 49 15.08 11.56 18.76
CA PRO A 49 15.51 12.94 18.61
C PRO A 49 16.98 13.20 18.97
N LYS A 50 17.63 12.24 19.64
CA LYS A 50 19.05 12.26 20.03
C LYS A 50 19.98 11.66 18.97
N ASP A 51 19.43 10.97 17.97
CA ASP A 51 20.22 10.40 16.88
C ASP A 51 20.80 11.53 16.01
N ALA A 52 21.90 11.21 15.33
CA ALA A 52 22.49 12.13 14.35
C ALA A 52 21.50 12.42 13.22
N VAL A 53 21.56 13.65 12.72
CA VAL A 53 20.82 14.06 11.52
C VAL A 53 21.44 13.41 10.28
N ILE A 54 20.61 13.13 9.28
CA ILE A 54 21.04 12.51 8.02
C ILE A 54 20.83 13.49 6.87
N THR A 55 21.76 13.53 5.92
CA THR A 55 21.62 14.34 4.70
C THR A 55 21.21 13.45 3.54
N VAL A 56 20.16 13.83 2.82
CA VAL A 56 19.53 12.98 1.79
C VAL A 56 19.12 13.79 0.57
N HIS A 57 18.99 13.09 -0.57
CA HIS A 57 18.50 13.67 -1.82
C HIS A 57 16.96 13.56 -1.93
N TYR A 58 16.33 14.44 -2.70
CA TYR A 58 14.89 14.45 -3.02
C TYR A 58 14.36 13.06 -3.42
N ASN A 59 15.09 12.33 -4.27
CA ASN A 59 14.70 10.98 -4.74
C ASN A 59 14.74 9.89 -3.66
N GLN A 60 15.26 10.18 -2.47
CA GLN A 60 15.36 9.25 -1.35
C GLN A 60 14.25 9.46 -0.32
N ILE A 61 13.40 10.48 -0.50
CA ILE A 61 12.33 10.82 0.45
C ILE A 61 10.95 10.71 -0.20
N ASN A 62 9.95 10.42 0.60
CA ASN A 62 8.54 10.38 0.21
C ASN A 62 7.73 11.20 1.21
N PRO A 63 6.84 12.11 0.78
CA PRO A 63 6.04 12.92 1.70
C PRO A 63 5.14 12.03 2.55
N ASP A 64 5.02 12.33 3.84
CA ASP A 64 4.02 11.72 4.69
C ASP A 64 2.64 12.25 4.29
N ARG A 65 1.92 11.45 3.49
CA ARG A 65 0.56 11.77 3.02
C ARG A 65 -0.45 11.90 4.15
N THR A 66 -0.07 11.59 5.38
CA THR A 66 -0.90 11.82 6.58
C THR A 66 -0.91 13.28 7.03
N THR A 67 -0.05 14.14 6.44
CA THR A 67 -0.10 15.60 6.62
C THR A 67 -1.23 16.21 5.78
N PHE A 68 -2.42 15.63 5.82
CA PHE A 68 -3.63 16.43 5.67
C PHE A 68 -3.91 17.04 7.05
N PRO A 69 -4.47 18.27 7.14
CA PRO A 69 -4.87 18.80 8.43
C PRO A 69 -5.71 17.74 9.13
N PHE A 70 -5.25 17.32 10.31
CA PHE A 70 -5.93 16.35 11.17
C PHE A 70 -7.38 16.79 11.49
N ASP A 71 -7.70 18.05 11.21
CA ASP A 71 -9.02 18.67 11.30
C ASP A 71 -10.03 18.22 10.21
N ALA A 72 -9.59 17.59 9.13
CA ALA A 72 -10.50 17.15 8.06
C ALA A 72 -10.94 15.68 8.20
N GLN A 73 -10.41 14.93 9.16
CA GLN A 73 -10.62 13.47 9.24
C GLN A 73 -11.66 13.03 10.30
N PHE A 74 -12.24 13.98 11.04
CA PHE A 74 -13.39 13.75 11.93
C PHE A 74 -14.70 14.34 11.39
N ALA A 75 -14.82 14.53 10.08
CA ALA A 75 -16.16 14.56 9.50
C ALA A 75 -16.68 13.12 9.57
N ASP A 76 -17.65 12.87 10.46
CA ASP A 76 -18.40 11.61 10.51
C ASP A 76 -18.73 11.19 9.08
N PRO A 77 -18.39 9.96 8.64
CA PRO A 77 -18.90 9.49 7.37
C PRO A 77 -20.44 9.56 7.44
N PRO A 78 -21.13 10.08 6.42
CA PRO A 78 -22.58 10.00 6.41
C PRO A 78 -22.95 8.52 6.60
N PRO A 79 -23.94 8.21 7.46
CA PRO A 79 -24.27 6.83 7.79
C PRO A 79 -24.51 6.07 6.48
N ALA A 80 -23.69 5.05 6.25
CA ALA A 80 -23.81 4.21 5.07
C ALA A 80 -25.06 3.34 5.24
N THR A 81 -26.22 3.87 4.86
CA THR A 81 -27.45 3.08 4.70
C THR A 81 -27.22 2.11 3.54
N ARG A 82 -26.82 0.90 3.87
CA ARG A 82 -26.65 -0.18 2.91
C ARG A 82 -28.03 -0.70 2.53
N PHE A 83 -28.60 -0.17 1.46
CA PHE A 83 -29.77 -0.78 0.83
C PHE A 83 -29.30 -2.06 0.13
N TYR A 84 -29.68 -3.22 0.66
CA TYR A 84 -29.58 -4.48 -0.06
C TYR A 84 -30.87 -4.63 -0.85
N GLU A 85 -30.76 -4.66 -2.18
CA GLU A 85 -31.85 -5.12 -3.02
C GLU A 85 -31.90 -6.64 -2.89
N VAL A 86 -32.92 -7.15 -2.20
CA VAL A 86 -33.24 -8.58 -2.22
C VAL A 86 -33.85 -8.86 -3.60
N PRO A 87 -33.22 -9.69 -4.46
CA PRO A 87 -33.91 -10.14 -5.66
C PRO A 87 -35.12 -10.97 -5.24
N SER A 88 -36.32 -10.47 -5.52
CA SER A 88 -37.53 -11.30 -5.54
C SER A 88 -37.45 -12.17 -6.77
N GLU A 89 -36.91 -13.38 -6.63
CA GLU A 89 -37.39 -14.59 -7.32
C GLU A 89 -36.44 -15.77 -7.02
N GLY A 90 -36.98 -16.79 -6.37
CA GLY A 90 -36.28 -18.03 -6.08
C GLY A 90 -35.98 -18.80 -7.37
N GLY A 91 -34.71 -18.85 -7.76
CA GLY A 91 -34.20 -19.74 -8.79
C GLY A 91 -33.89 -21.12 -8.23
N THR A 92 -34.48 -22.16 -8.81
CA THR A 92 -34.36 -23.57 -8.40
C THR A 92 -32.95 -24.13 -8.63
N ALA A 93 -32.47 -24.91 -7.66
CA ALA A 93 -31.21 -25.63 -7.74
C ALA A 93 -31.28 -26.74 -8.80
N TYR A 94 -30.34 -26.77 -9.75
CA TYR A 94 -30.14 -27.93 -10.62
C TYR A 94 -29.17 -28.91 -9.94
N PRO A 95 -29.52 -30.22 -9.83
CA PRO A 95 -28.58 -31.22 -9.37
C PRO A 95 -27.49 -31.45 -10.42
N CYS A 96 -26.24 -31.60 -9.96
CA CYS A 96 -25.11 -31.97 -10.80
C CYS A 96 -25.40 -33.29 -11.55
N PRO A 97 -25.21 -33.36 -12.88
CA PRO A 97 -25.29 -34.64 -13.58
C PRO A 97 -24.18 -35.56 -13.07
N ARG A 98 -24.52 -36.82 -12.78
CA ARG A 98 -23.57 -37.85 -12.34
C ARG A 98 -22.50 -38.14 -13.41
N PRO A 99 -21.30 -38.60 -13.01
CA PRO A 99 -20.25 -39.03 -13.93
C PRO A 99 -20.76 -40.19 -14.78
N GLY A 100 -20.94 -39.96 -16.08
CA GLY A 100 -21.28 -40.97 -17.06
C GLY A 100 -20.00 -41.56 -17.68
N THR A 101 -19.81 -42.86 -17.45
CA THR A 101 -18.88 -43.81 -18.05
C THR A 101 -18.95 -43.83 -19.59
N GLU A 102 -17.77 -43.93 -20.25
CA GLU A 102 -17.46 -44.59 -21.55
C GLU A 102 -18.34 -44.21 -22.77
N ASP A 103 -17.81 -43.77 -23.92
CA ASP A 103 -17.01 -44.56 -24.84
C ASP A 103 -16.47 -43.66 -25.96
N SER A 104 -15.39 -44.10 -26.60
CA SER A 104 -14.60 -43.39 -27.61
C SER A 104 -15.21 -43.39 -29.02
N ALA A 105 -14.51 -42.70 -29.93
CA ALA A 105 -14.64 -42.67 -31.40
C ALA A 105 -15.58 -41.55 -31.94
N SER A 106 -15.19 -40.73 -32.91
CA SER A 106 -14.32 -40.98 -34.06
C SER A 106 -13.78 -39.66 -34.64
N LEU A 107 -12.58 -39.66 -35.22
CA LEU A 107 -12.24 -38.89 -36.44
C LEU A 107 -10.81 -39.21 -36.91
N GLU A 108 -10.71 -40.01 -37.97
CA GLU A 108 -9.77 -39.95 -39.13
C GLU A 108 -10.37 -40.98 -40.12
N GLY A 109 -10.49 -40.84 -41.43
CA GLY A 109 -9.95 -39.98 -42.47
C GLY A 109 -9.98 -40.84 -43.75
N GLY A 110 -10.52 -40.34 -44.85
CA GLY A 110 -10.63 -41.06 -46.13
C GLY A 110 -11.80 -40.62 -46.99
#